data_AF-A0A7X9HHW1-F1
#
_entry.id   AF-A0A7X9HHW1-F1
#
_cell.length_a   1.000
_cell.length_b   1.000
_cell.length_c   1.000
_cell.angle_alpha   90.00
_cell.angle_beta   90.00
_cell.angle_gamma   90.00
#
_symmetry.space_group_name_H-M   'P 1'
#
loop_
_entity.id
_entity.type
_entity.pdbx_description
1 polymer ?
#
loop_
_entity_poly.entity_id
_entity_poly.type
_entity_poly.pdbx_seq_one_letter_code
_entity_poly.pdbx_strand_id
1 'polypeptide(L)'
;MKFREIRVGELDDLIASGWYRRQEIIPITPSRAVSQAINPNAHPNDTALLISIAEDDSLAGFAGILPARLHLASSDSERFFYNSCWWIHPEKGKRVSMPLFYRMLEITRERMVLADMTQHT
;
A
#
# COMPACT_ATOMS: atom_id res chain seq x y z
N MET A 1 13.47 11.87 -4.30
CA MET A 1 12.32 10.94 -4.12
C MET A 1 12.02 10.79 -2.65
N LYS A 2 10.74 10.84 -2.28
CA LYS A 2 10.27 10.75 -0.88
C LYS A 2 9.29 9.59 -0.74
N PHE A 3 9.51 8.73 0.25
CA PHE A 3 8.54 7.69 0.62
C PHE A 3 7.57 8.24 1.67
N ARG A 4 6.30 7.87 1.53
CA ARG A 4 5.25 8.21 2.50
C ARG A 4 4.37 7.00 2.74
N GLU A 5 4.10 6.73 4.00
CA GLU A 5 3.11 5.76 4.44
C GLU A 5 1.77 6.48 4.59
N ILE A 6 0.72 5.89 4.03
CA ILE A 6 -0.67 6.28 4.27
C ILE A 6 -1.29 5.18 5.11
N ARG A 7 -1.81 5.56 6.27
CA ARG A 7 -2.43 4.64 7.21
C ARG A 7 -3.87 4.34 6.81
N VAL A 8 -4.40 3.23 7.30
CA VAL A 8 -5.80 2.81 7.10
C VAL A 8 -6.76 3.93 7.52
N GLY A 9 -6.52 4.57 8.67
CA GLY A 9 -7.34 5.68 9.16
C GLY A 9 -7.20 6.99 8.36
N GLU A 10 -6.25 7.07 7.43
CA GLU A 10 -5.99 8.27 6.61
C GLU A 10 -6.51 8.11 5.17
N LEU A 11 -7.11 6.96 4.83
CA LEU A 11 -7.54 6.65 3.46
C LEU A 11 -8.63 7.59 2.95
N ASP A 12 -9.59 7.97 3.80
CA ASP A 12 -10.66 8.90 3.44
C ASP A 12 -10.09 10.31 3.19
N ASP A 13 -9.16 10.76 4.04
CA ASP A 13 -8.47 12.03 3.87
C ASP A 13 -7.61 12.05 2.60
N LEU A 14 -6.96 10.93 2.28
CA LEU A 14 -6.18 10.78 1.05
C LEU A 14 -7.07 11.02 -0.18
N ILE A 15 -8.19 10.31 -0.30
CA ILE A 15 -9.07 10.42 -1.49
C ILE A 15 -9.80 11.77 -1.56
N ALA A 16 -9.99 12.43 -0.41
CA ALA A 16 -10.52 13.79 -0.35
C ALA A 16 -9.47 14.84 -0.74
N SER A 17 -8.17 14.53 -0.62
CA SER A 17 -7.08 15.50 -0.77
C SER A 17 -6.94 16.08 -2.17
N GLY A 18 -6.50 17.34 -2.24
CA GLY A 18 -6.17 17.98 -3.51
C GLY A 18 -4.97 17.34 -4.22
N TRP A 19 -4.03 16.75 -3.47
CA TRP A 19 -2.89 16.02 -4.06
C TRP A 19 -3.38 14.82 -4.86
N TYR A 20 -4.25 13.99 -4.28
CA TYR A 20 -4.80 12.78 -4.92
C TYR A 20 -5.53 13.11 -6.22
N ARG A 21 -6.38 14.14 -6.22
CA ARG A 21 -7.17 14.56 -7.40
C ARG A 21 -6.32 15.07 -8.56
N ARG A 22 -5.08 15.49 -8.32
CA ARG A 22 -4.16 15.97 -9.37
C ARG A 22 -3.28 14.87 -9.95
N GLN A 23 -3.26 13.68 -9.34
CA GLN A 23 -2.43 12.59 -9.85
C GLN A 23 -3.06 12.00 -11.11
N GLU A 24 -2.24 11.80 -12.14
CA GLU A 24 -2.62 11.05 -13.33
C GLU A 24 -2.81 9.56 -13.02
N ILE A 25 -1.92 9.01 -12.19
CA ILE A 25 -1.96 7.63 -11.74
C ILE A 25 -2.57 7.57 -10.34
N ILE A 26 -3.62 6.75 -10.20
CA ILE A 26 -4.39 6.63 -8.97
C ILE A 26 -3.88 5.43 -8.15
N PRO A 27 -3.29 5.63 -6.96
CA PRO A 27 -2.67 4.53 -6.19
C PRO A 27 -3.69 3.62 -5.50
N ILE A 28 -4.89 4.14 -5.24
CA ILE A 28 -6.02 3.40 -4.69
C ILE A 28 -7.31 4.08 -5.16
N THR A 29 -8.28 3.32 -5.67
CA THR A 29 -9.57 3.91 -6.08
C THR A 29 -10.38 4.35 -4.86
N PRO A 30 -11.31 5.31 -4.97
CA PRO A 30 -12.14 5.72 -3.84
C PRO A 30 -12.91 4.56 -3.21
N SER A 31 -13.44 3.65 -4.02
CA SER A 31 -14.13 2.45 -3.53
C SER A 31 -13.24 1.51 -2.73
N ARG A 32 -11.98 1.32 -3.16
CA ARG A 32 -11.00 0.52 -2.42
C ARG A 32 -10.56 1.21 -1.12
N ALA A 33 -10.36 2.52 -1.14
CA ALA A 33 -10.00 3.29 0.04
C ALA A 33 -11.07 3.14 1.14
N VAL A 34 -12.35 3.35 0.79
CA VAL A 34 -13.47 3.16 1.73
C VAL A 34 -13.53 1.71 2.22
N SER A 35 -13.42 0.73 1.32
CA SER A 35 -13.46 -0.69 1.69
C SER A 35 -12.30 -1.09 2.62
N GLN A 36 -11.10 -0.58 2.39
CA GLN A 36 -9.92 -0.89 3.21
C GLN A 36 -9.93 -0.14 4.54
N ALA A 37 -10.48 1.07 4.59
CA ALA A 37 -10.66 1.85 5.83
C ALA A 37 -11.53 1.13 6.85
N ILE A 38 -12.53 0.36 6.39
CA ILE A 38 -13.44 -0.42 7.24
C ILE A 38 -13.06 -1.91 7.34
N ASN A 39 -11.86 -2.31 6.90
CA ASN A 39 -11.42 -3.70 6.96
C ASN A 39 -11.40 -4.19 8.42
N PRO A 40 -12.18 -5.24 8.79
CA PRO A 40 -12.25 -5.72 10.17
C PRO A 40 -10.92 -6.31 10.69
N ASN A 41 -9.99 -6.63 9.79
CA ASN A 41 -8.66 -7.14 10.14
C ASN A 41 -7.60 -6.03 10.32
N ALA A 42 -7.96 -4.78 10.06
CA ALA A 42 -7.05 -3.64 10.11
C ALA A 42 -7.20 -2.84 11.41
N HIS A 43 -6.08 -2.26 11.85
CA HIS A 43 -6.03 -1.17 12.80
C HIS A 43 -5.86 0.17 12.06
N PRO A 44 -6.42 1.27 12.58
CA PRO A 44 -6.29 2.60 11.96
C PRO A 44 -4.85 3.04 11.71
N ASN A 45 -3.89 2.56 12.50
CA ASN A 45 -2.47 2.89 12.39
C ASN A 45 -1.68 1.96 11.47
N ASP A 46 -2.29 0.92 10.92
CA ASP A 46 -1.64 0.09 9.92
C ASP A 46 -1.40 0.90 8.65
N THR A 47 -0.27 0.68 8.01
CA THR A 47 -0.01 1.23 6.68
C THR A 47 -0.85 0.48 5.66
N ALA A 48 -1.73 1.20 4.96
CA ALA A 48 -2.54 0.68 3.87
C ALA A 48 -1.85 0.85 2.51
N LEU A 49 -1.05 1.90 2.38
CA LEU A 49 -0.40 2.26 1.12
C LEU A 49 0.97 2.88 1.41
N LEU A 50 2.00 2.37 0.74
CA LEU A 50 3.32 2.96 0.70
C LEU A 50 3.51 3.62 -0.67
N ILE A 51 3.66 4.94 -0.71
CA ILE A 51 3.84 5.71 -1.96
C ILE A 51 5.24 6.30 -2.04
N SER A 52 5.74 6.44 -3.27
CA SER A 52 6.94 7.19 -3.61
C SER A 52 6.57 8.40 -4.46
N ILE A 53 7.03 9.58 -4.05
CA ILE A 53 6.75 10.86 -4.71
C ILE A 53 8.04 11.38 -5.35
N ALA A 54 7.95 11.76 -6.63
CA ALA A 54 9.01 12.38 -7.41
C ALA A 54 9.20 13.87 -7.01
N GLU A 55 10.20 14.54 -7.58
CA GLU A 55 10.51 15.94 -7.25
C GLU A 55 9.42 16.92 -7.74
N ASP A 56 8.70 16.55 -8.79
CA ASP A 56 7.58 17.31 -9.38
C ASP A 56 6.23 17.03 -8.68
N ASP A 57 6.23 16.44 -7.48
CA ASP A 57 5.05 16.05 -6.71
C ASP A 57 4.17 14.96 -7.36
N SER A 58 4.65 14.34 -8.45
CA SER A 58 3.97 13.22 -9.11
C SER A 58 4.31 11.87 -8.48
N LEU A 59 3.40 10.91 -8.63
CA LEU A 59 3.59 9.54 -8.17
C LEU A 59 4.68 8.80 -8.96
N ALA A 60 5.73 8.35 -8.29
CA ALA A 60 6.83 7.56 -8.87
C ALA A 60 6.63 6.05 -8.69
N GLY A 61 5.79 5.63 -7.74
CA GLY A 61 5.44 4.23 -7.49
C GLY A 61 4.63 4.06 -6.20
N PHE A 62 3.99 2.90 -6.04
CA PHE A 62 3.25 2.55 -4.83
C PHE A 62 3.13 1.04 -4.63
N ALA A 63 2.92 0.64 -3.36
CA ALA A 63 2.41 -0.68 -3.01
C ALA A 63 1.29 -0.58 -1.99
N GLY A 64 0.23 -1.36 -2.20
CA GLY A 64 -0.86 -1.55 -1.28
C GLY A 64 -0.55 -2.69 -0.30
N ILE A 65 -0.85 -2.45 0.98
CA ILE A 65 -0.64 -3.38 2.08
C ILE A 65 -2.01 -3.62 2.71
N LEU A 66 -2.54 -4.83 2.56
CA LEU A 66 -3.88 -5.17 3.06
C LEU A 66 -3.76 -6.10 4.28
N PRO A 67 -4.12 -5.62 5.49
CA PRO A 67 -4.15 -6.48 6.67
C PRO A 67 -5.14 -7.64 6.53
N ALA A 68 -4.72 -8.82 6.96
CA ALA A 68 -5.51 -10.03 7.01
C ALA A 68 -5.21 -10.83 8.28
N ARG A 69 -6.06 -11.82 8.55
CA ARG A 69 -5.96 -12.67 9.72
C ARG A 69 -6.26 -14.11 9.35
N LEU A 70 -5.40 -15.02 9.79
CA LEU A 70 -5.59 -16.45 9.66
C LEU A 70 -6.20 -16.98 10.96
N HIS A 71 -7.35 -17.62 10.86
CA HIS A 71 -8.00 -18.27 11.98
C HIS A 71 -7.80 -19.78 11.87
N LEU A 72 -7.00 -20.36 12.76
CA LEU A 72 -6.85 -21.80 12.88
C LEU A 72 -7.67 -22.28 14.07
N ALA A 73 -8.30 -23.45 13.95
CA ALA A 73 -9.25 -23.97 14.94
C ALA A 73 -8.66 -24.16 16.36
N SER A 74 -7.34 -24.26 16.47
CA SER A 74 -6.63 -24.59 17.71
C SER A 74 -5.49 -23.62 18.07
N SER A 75 -5.38 -22.47 17.38
CA SER A 75 -4.35 -21.47 17.69
C SER A 75 -4.94 -20.06 17.76
N ASP A 76 -4.18 -19.17 18.41
CA ASP A 76 -4.44 -17.75 18.29
C ASP A 76 -4.40 -17.34 16.82
N SER A 77 -5.27 -16.40 16.48
CA SER A 77 -5.35 -15.90 15.12
C SER A 77 -4.07 -15.16 14.72
N GLU A 78 -3.46 -15.56 13.62
CA GLU A 78 -2.21 -14.97 13.14
C GLU A 78 -2.48 -13.83 12.17
N ARG A 79 -1.82 -12.70 12.42
CA ARG A 79 -1.92 -11.52 11.56
C ARG A 79 -0.85 -11.53 10.48
N PHE A 80 -1.27 -11.28 9.25
CA PHE A 80 -0.42 -11.18 8.06
C PHE A 80 -0.98 -10.12 7.10
N PHE A 81 -0.30 -9.90 5.98
CA PHE A 81 -0.67 -8.88 5.00
C PHE A 81 -0.62 -9.42 3.59
N TYR A 82 -1.51 -8.93 2.72
CA TYR A 82 -1.42 -9.15 1.28
C TYR A 82 -0.86 -7.92 0.58
N ASN A 83 -0.09 -8.13 -0.50
CA ASN A 83 0.14 -7.08 -1.48
C ASN A 83 -1.13 -6.91 -2.32
N SER A 84 -1.88 -5.82 -2.09
CA SER A 84 -3.16 -5.59 -2.78
C SER A 84 -3.01 -4.86 -4.12
N CYS A 85 -1.91 -4.15 -4.30
CA CYS A 85 -1.51 -3.53 -5.55
C CYS A 85 -0.02 -3.21 -5.55
N TRP A 86 0.55 -3.09 -6.73
CA TRP A 86 1.93 -2.68 -6.95
C TRP A 86 2.05 -2.01 -8.31
N TRP A 87 2.70 -0.85 -8.35
CA TRP A 87 2.97 -0.16 -9.60
C TRP A 87 4.18 0.75 -9.47
N ILE A 88 4.99 0.82 -10.53
CA ILE A 88 6.20 1.63 -10.61
C ILE A 88 6.15 2.43 -11.91
N HIS A 89 6.44 3.73 -11.83
CA HIS A 89 6.49 4.57 -13.02
C HIS A 89 7.66 4.13 -13.93
N PRO A 90 7.45 3.95 -15.24
CA PRO A 90 8.49 3.43 -16.15
C PRO A 90 9.75 4.31 -16.21
N GLU A 91 9.58 5.63 -16.20
CA GLU A 91 10.70 6.59 -16.25
C GLU A 91 11.16 7.04 -14.86
N LYS A 92 10.23 7.53 -14.02
CA LYS A 92 10.52 8.11 -12.70
C LYS A 92 10.79 7.05 -11.61
N GLY A 93 10.36 5.80 -11.83
CA GLY A 93 10.36 4.72 -10.86
C GLY A 93 11.56 3.76 -10.93
N LYS A 94 12.55 3.99 -11.81
CA LYS A 94 13.69 3.08 -12.05
C LYS A 94 14.49 2.70 -10.81
N ARG A 95 14.46 3.52 -9.75
CA ARG A 95 15.13 3.26 -8.45
C ARG A 95 14.15 3.13 -7.28
N VAL A 96 12.86 2.98 -7.56
CA VAL A 96 11.79 2.94 -6.55
C VAL A 96 11.43 1.51 -6.15
N SER A 97 11.37 0.59 -7.11
CA SER A 97 10.84 -0.77 -6.87
C SER A 97 11.47 -1.48 -5.66
N MET A 98 12.80 -1.65 -5.67
CA MET A 98 13.48 -2.36 -4.57
C MET A 98 13.38 -1.66 -3.20
N PRO A 99 13.62 -0.34 -3.07
CA PRO A 99 13.39 0.34 -1.79
C PRO A 99 11.94 0.24 -1.29
N LEU A 100 10.97 0.31 -2.20
CA LEU A 100 9.55 0.15 -1.86
C LEU A 100 9.29 -1.27 -1.33
N PHE A 101 9.90 -2.27 -1.96
CA PHE A 101 9.77 -3.68 -1.58
C PHE A 101 10.33 -3.92 -0.18
N TYR A 102 11.56 -3.50 0.07
CA TYR A 102 12.19 -3.68 1.37
C TYR A 102 11.45 -2.93 2.47
N ARG A 103 10.98 -1.71 2.21
CA ARG A 103 10.21 -0.94 3.18
C ARG A 103 8.86 -1.60 3.48
N MET A 104 8.21 -2.18 2.47
CA MET A 104 6.98 -2.95 2.64
C MET A 104 7.20 -4.20 3.52
N LEU A 105 8.31 -4.92 3.33
CA LEU A 105 8.67 -6.06 4.19
C LEU A 105 8.96 -5.62 5.63
N GLU A 106 9.66 -4.51 5.83
CA GLU A 106 9.95 -3.94 7.15
C GLU A 106 8.65 -3.57 7.89
N ILE A 107 7.75 -2.83 7.23
CA ILE A 107 6.44 -2.41 7.77
C ILE A 107 5.62 -3.63 8.22
N THR A 108 5.65 -4.69 7.42
CA THR A 108 4.89 -5.91 7.67
C THR A 108 5.61 -6.92 8.56
N ARG A 109 6.82 -6.60 9.02
CA ARG A 109 7.70 -7.51 9.78
C ARG A 109 7.83 -8.87 9.10
N GLU A 110 8.03 -8.84 7.79
CA GLU A 110 8.22 -10.02 6.93
C GLU A 110 6.99 -10.96 6.87
N ARG A 111 5.82 -10.53 7.39
CA ARG A 111 4.54 -11.28 7.31
C ARG A 111 3.71 -10.90 6.08
N MET A 112 4.39 -10.70 4.95
CA MET A 112 3.77 -10.36 3.69
C MET A 112 3.54 -11.61 2.85
N VAL A 113 2.31 -11.78 2.37
CA VAL A 113 1.94 -12.77 1.37
C VAL A 113 1.85 -12.07 0.02
N LEU A 114 2.69 -12.52 -0.91
CA LEU A 114 2.69 -12.10 -2.30
C LEU A 114 2.02 -13.19 -3.13
N ALA A 115 0.96 -12.82 -3.83
CA ALA A 115 0.25 -13.71 -4.75
C ALA A 115 0.08 -12.99 -6.09
N ASP A 116 -0.04 -13.75 -7.17
CA ASP A 116 -0.34 -13.25 -8.53
C ASP A 116 0.62 -12.15 -9.02
N MET A 117 1.93 -12.36 -8.84
CA MET A 117 2.93 -11.45 -9.38
C MET A 117 2.92 -11.49 -10.90
N THR A 118 2.67 -10.32 -11.52
CA THR A 118 2.81 -10.17 -12.96
C THR A 118 4.30 -10.18 -13.32
N GLN A 119 4.63 -10.50 -14.58
CA GLN A 119 6.00 -10.56 -15.08
C GLN A 119 6.78 -9.23 -14.91
N HIS A 120 6.09 -8.12 -14.62
CA HIS A 120 6.65 -6.77 -14.55
C HIS A 120 6.49 -6.10 -13.17
N THR A 121 6.49 -6.88 -12.09
CA THR A 121 6.44 -6.36 -10.70
C THR A 121 7.79 -5.79 -10.28
#